data_AF-A0A0F4YEZ7-F1
#
_entry.id   AF-A0A0F4YEZ7-F1
#
_cell.length_a   1.000
_cell.length_b   1.000
_cell.length_c   1.000
_cell.angle_alpha   90.00
_cell.angle_beta   90.00
_cell.angle_gamma   90.00
#
_symmetry.space_group_name_H-M   'P 1'
#
loop_
_entity.id
_entity.type
_entity.pdbx_description
1 polymer ?
#
loop_
_entity_poly.entity_id
_entity_poly.type
_entity_poly.pdbx_seq_one_letter_code
_entity_poly.pdbx_strand_id
1 'polypeptide(L)'
;MEPDEDRHELKICDEHPGYCNWVPPSSSSGSSLPQSIPVAKHQIPIPAAERVRDFLRDTMPHLADRPFVHARVCWCADTPNRAFLITPHPSYESLILAAGDSGHGFMHVPSIGGFIVDCMEGTLDKKFRRSWRWRPETAQGFWGDQTLGRFGAGNQMLDLKETETIGWTNFPPREEKA
;
A
#
# COMPACT_ATOMS: atom_id res chain seq x y z
N MET A 1 21.68 -5.72 0.07
CA MET A 1 20.76 -4.83 -0.67
C MET A 1 21.65 -3.88 -1.43
N GLU A 2 21.62 -3.95 -2.76
CA GLU A 2 22.47 -3.09 -3.59
C GLU A 2 21.84 -1.69 -3.69
N PRO A 3 22.63 -0.61 -3.59
CA PRO A 3 22.15 0.74 -3.89
C PRO A 3 21.68 0.86 -5.34
N ASP A 4 20.85 1.85 -5.65
CA ASP A 4 20.49 2.12 -7.04
C ASP A 4 21.70 2.65 -7.85
N GLU A 5 21.72 2.39 -9.15
CA GLU A 5 22.82 2.82 -10.04
C GLU A 5 22.86 4.34 -10.25
N ASP A 6 21.72 5.01 -10.22
CA ASP A 6 21.66 6.43 -10.60
C ASP A 6 22.13 7.36 -9.49
N ARG A 7 21.86 7.02 -8.23
CA ARG A 7 22.15 7.87 -7.06
C ARG A 7 22.89 7.16 -5.94
N HIS A 8 23.12 5.85 -6.04
CA HIS A 8 23.78 5.05 -5.03
C HIS A 8 23.07 5.13 -3.66
N GLU A 9 21.75 5.23 -3.68
CA GLU A 9 20.84 5.30 -2.54
C GLU A 9 20.34 3.90 -2.16
N LEU A 10 20.31 3.61 -0.86
CA LEU A 10 19.70 2.41 -0.32
C LEU A 10 18.26 2.69 0.10
N LYS A 11 17.32 1.85 -0.35
CA LYS A 11 15.90 1.97 -0.01
C LYS A 11 15.52 0.98 1.08
N ILE A 12 15.02 1.49 2.20
CA ILE A 12 14.59 0.67 3.35
C ILE A 12 13.13 0.98 3.67
N CYS A 13 12.40 -0.03 4.11
CA CYS A 13 11.02 0.10 4.59
C CYS A 13 10.96 -0.51 6.00
N ASP A 14 10.29 0.17 6.93
CA ASP A 14 9.90 -0.45 8.20
C ASP A 14 8.64 -1.28 7.99
N GLU A 15 8.68 -2.56 8.34
CA GLU A 15 7.51 -3.44 8.23
C GLU A 15 6.51 -3.12 9.35
N HIS A 16 5.25 -2.95 8.95
CA HIS A 16 4.10 -2.74 9.84
C HIS A 16 2.79 -3.07 9.11
N PRO A 17 1.66 -3.29 9.82
CA PRO A 17 0.38 -3.58 9.19
C PRO A 17 -0.11 -2.57 8.16
N GLY A 18 0.20 -1.30 8.36
CA GLY A 18 -0.11 -0.23 7.40
C GLY A 18 -0.62 1.02 8.10
N TYR A 19 -0.65 2.11 7.33
CA TYR A 19 -1.37 3.32 7.72
C TYR A 19 -2.65 3.42 6.89
N CYS A 20 -3.75 3.83 7.54
CA CYS A 20 -4.94 4.33 6.87
C CYS A 20 -5.10 5.82 7.18
N ASN A 21 -5.68 6.57 6.23
CA ASN A 21 -6.07 7.96 6.46
C ASN A 21 -7.60 7.99 6.54
N TRP A 22 -8.14 7.54 7.67
CA TRP A 22 -9.57 7.33 7.82
C TRP A 22 -10.32 8.65 7.83
N VAL A 23 -11.26 8.81 6.89
CA VAL A 23 -12.26 9.87 6.90
C VAL A 23 -13.60 9.28 7.30
N PRO A 24 -14.43 10.06 8.02
CA PRO A 24 -15.77 9.62 8.38
C PRO A 24 -16.60 9.34 7.11
N PRO A 25 -17.61 8.46 7.20
CA PRO A 25 -18.49 8.18 6.07
C PRO A 25 -19.15 9.46 5.56
N SER A 26 -19.14 9.68 4.25
CA SER A 26 -19.88 10.78 3.62
C SER A 26 -21.12 10.26 2.90
N SER A 27 -22.17 11.08 2.83
CA SER A 27 -23.39 10.74 2.09
C SER A 27 -23.14 10.45 0.60
N SER A 28 -22.04 10.98 0.04
CA SER A 28 -21.61 10.74 -1.34
C SER A 28 -20.92 9.40 -1.56
N SER A 29 -20.42 8.76 -0.50
CA SER A 29 -19.65 7.51 -0.60
C SER A 29 -20.51 6.25 -0.72
N GLY A 30 -21.80 6.33 -0.36
CA GLY A 30 -22.70 5.18 -0.32
C GLY A 30 -22.34 4.11 0.73
N SER A 31 -21.32 4.35 1.56
CA SER A 31 -20.85 3.45 2.63
C SER A 31 -21.19 4.04 4.00
N SER A 32 -21.59 3.20 4.95
CA SER A 32 -21.69 3.56 6.36
C SER A 32 -20.38 3.37 7.12
N LEU A 33 -19.37 2.77 6.49
CA LEU A 33 -18.06 2.50 7.07
C LEU A 33 -17.05 3.63 6.73
N PRO A 34 -16.05 3.85 7.59
CA PRO A 34 -14.96 4.78 7.29
C PRO A 34 -14.24 4.46 5.98
N GLN A 35 -13.64 5.47 5.37
CA GLN A 35 -12.86 5.31 4.13
C GLN A 35 -11.43 5.77 4.36
N SER A 36 -10.45 5.13 3.73
CA SER A 36 -9.08 5.63 3.71
C SER A 36 -8.84 6.44 2.43
N ILE A 37 -8.50 7.73 2.55
CA ILE A 37 -8.19 8.59 1.39
C ILE A 37 -6.67 8.74 1.23
N PRO A 38 -6.07 8.32 0.11
CA PRO A 38 -4.62 8.44 -0.07
C PRO A 38 -4.20 9.91 -0.18
N VAL A 39 -3.04 10.23 0.39
CA VAL A 39 -2.41 11.55 0.29
C VAL A 39 -0.98 11.42 -0.23
N ALA A 40 -0.59 12.30 -1.14
CA ALA A 40 0.79 12.40 -1.59
C ALA A 40 1.62 13.12 -0.50
N LYS A 41 2.63 12.42 0.03
CA LYS A 41 3.49 12.96 1.09
C LYS A 41 4.94 12.50 0.90
N HIS A 42 5.84 13.46 0.71
CA HIS A 42 7.31 13.24 0.61
C HIS A 42 8.00 13.31 1.98
N GLN A 43 7.34 12.76 2.98
CA GLN A 43 7.80 12.65 4.36
C GLN A 43 7.21 11.35 4.92
N ILE A 44 7.78 10.85 6.00
CA ILE A 44 7.22 9.73 6.77
C ILE A 44 6.97 10.15 8.22
N PRO A 45 6.10 9.44 8.96
CA PRO A 45 5.95 9.64 10.40
C PRO A 45 7.30 9.50 11.13
N ILE A 46 7.56 10.33 12.15
CA ILE A 46 8.78 10.21 12.97
C ILE A 46 8.96 8.78 13.53
N PRO A 47 7.93 8.09 14.05
CA PRO A 47 8.08 6.71 14.53
C PRO A 47 8.46 5.71 13.43
N ALA A 48 8.08 5.96 12.17
CA ALA A 48 8.50 5.11 11.06
C ALA A 48 9.99 5.29 10.79
N ALA A 49 10.49 6.53 10.81
CA ALA A 49 11.91 6.82 10.70
C ALA A 49 12.72 6.15 11.82
N GLU A 50 12.24 6.17 13.07
CA GLU A 50 12.91 5.47 14.17
C GLU A 50 12.93 3.95 13.99
N ARG A 51 11.83 3.33 13.53
CA ARG A 51 11.79 1.89 13.24
C ARG A 51 12.74 1.50 12.10
N VAL A 52 12.89 2.35 11.08
CA VAL A 52 13.91 2.15 10.03
C VAL A 52 15.31 2.16 10.66
N ARG A 53 15.59 3.07 11.60
CA ARG A 53 16.89 3.11 12.30
C ARG A 53 17.09 1.89 13.20
N ASP A 54 16.06 1.40 13.90
CA ASP A 54 16.12 0.14 14.67
C ASP A 54 16.51 -1.03 13.76
N PHE A 55 15.81 -1.19 12.64
CA PHE A 55 16.13 -2.24 11.68
C PHE A 55 17.57 -2.12 11.15
N LEU A 56 18.05 -0.90 10.89
CA LEU A 56 19.43 -0.66 10.50
C LEU A 56 20.43 -0.96 11.62
N ARG A 57 20.13 -0.66 12.89
CA ARG A 57 20.99 -1.03 14.02
C ARG A 57 21.22 -2.53 14.07
N ASP A 58 20.18 -3.31 13.80
CA ASP A 58 20.25 -4.78 13.83
C ASP A 58 20.98 -5.39 12.61
N THR A 59 20.88 -4.75 11.44
CA THR A 59 21.33 -5.35 10.17
C THR A 59 22.57 -4.71 9.55
N MET A 60 22.67 -3.38 9.62
CA MET A 60 23.73 -2.57 9.01
C MET A 60 24.06 -1.37 9.93
N PRO A 61 24.59 -1.61 11.14
CA PRO A 61 24.68 -0.59 12.20
C PRO A 61 25.49 0.64 11.80
N HIS A 62 26.50 0.47 10.93
CA HIS A 62 27.30 1.58 10.38
C HIS A 62 26.50 2.55 9.48
N LEU A 63 25.26 2.22 9.13
CA LEU A 63 24.33 3.07 8.39
C LEU A 63 23.21 3.66 9.25
N ALA A 64 23.02 3.19 10.49
CA ALA A 64 21.83 3.49 11.30
C ALA A 64 21.62 4.99 11.58
N ASP A 65 22.71 5.75 11.72
CA ASP A 65 22.68 7.19 12.01
C ASP A 65 22.87 8.06 10.76
N ARG A 66 22.95 7.45 9.57
CA ARG A 66 23.07 8.22 8.33
C ARG A 66 21.81 9.08 8.11
N PRO A 67 21.94 10.28 7.53
CA PRO A 67 20.79 11.10 7.18
C PRO A 67 19.98 10.43 6.06
N PHE A 68 18.66 10.48 6.16
CA PHE A 68 17.79 10.07 5.06
C PHE A 68 17.84 11.13 3.96
N VAL A 69 18.07 10.70 2.72
CA VAL A 69 18.11 11.58 1.53
C VAL A 69 16.76 11.68 0.84
N HIS A 70 15.86 10.72 1.10
CA HIS A 70 14.51 10.70 0.58
C HIS A 70 13.60 9.87 1.49
N ALA A 71 12.34 10.29 1.63
CA ALA A 71 11.30 9.54 2.33
C ALA A 71 9.94 9.85 1.73
N ARG A 72 9.03 8.88 1.70
CA ARG A 72 7.63 9.09 1.27
C ARG A 72 6.71 8.02 1.81
N VAL A 73 5.42 8.34 1.89
CA VAL A 73 4.36 7.34 2.05
C VAL A 73 4.09 6.66 0.70
N CYS A 74 3.78 5.36 0.73
CA CYS A 74 3.38 4.59 -0.45
C CYS A 74 2.00 3.97 -0.21
N TRP A 75 1.09 4.16 -1.16
CA TRP A 75 -0.29 3.68 -1.04
C TRP A 75 -0.55 2.48 -1.94
N CYS A 76 -1.31 1.53 -1.41
CA CYS A 76 -1.86 0.35 -2.08
C CYS A 76 -3.30 0.16 -1.59
N ALA A 77 -4.04 -0.76 -2.20
CA ALA A 77 -5.38 -1.11 -1.75
C ALA A 77 -5.49 -2.61 -1.43
N ASP A 78 -5.89 -2.91 -0.20
CA ASP A 78 -6.08 -4.29 0.24
C ASP A 78 -7.48 -4.82 -0.07
N THR A 79 -7.55 -6.08 -0.51
CA THR A 79 -8.79 -6.86 -0.47
C THR A 79 -8.82 -7.72 0.81
N PRO A 80 -10.00 -8.19 1.26
CA PRO A 80 -10.13 -8.93 2.53
C PRO A 80 -9.24 -10.17 2.65
N ASN A 81 -8.93 -10.84 1.54
CA ASN A 81 -8.09 -12.02 1.48
C ASN A 81 -6.72 -11.77 0.82
N ARG A 82 -6.39 -10.51 0.56
CA ARG A 82 -5.19 -10.06 -0.14
C ARG A 82 -4.97 -10.62 -1.55
N ALA A 83 -6.01 -11.16 -2.19
CA ALA A 83 -5.96 -11.53 -3.60
C ALA A 83 -6.35 -10.35 -4.50
N PHE A 84 -5.94 -10.35 -5.77
CA PHE A 84 -6.34 -9.32 -6.72
C PHE A 84 -7.87 -9.20 -6.88
N LEU A 85 -8.31 -8.04 -7.37
CA LEU A 85 -9.64 -7.80 -7.91
C LEU A 85 -9.51 -7.52 -9.41
N ILE A 86 -9.57 -8.59 -10.21
CA ILE A 86 -9.49 -8.56 -11.67
C ILE A 86 -10.74 -9.25 -12.21
N THR A 87 -11.72 -8.46 -12.63
CA THR A 87 -13.08 -8.92 -12.91
C THR A 87 -13.85 -7.90 -13.74
N PRO A 88 -14.81 -8.31 -14.61
CA PRO A 88 -15.84 -7.40 -15.08
C PRO A 88 -16.72 -6.94 -13.90
N HIS A 89 -17.25 -5.73 -13.98
CA HIS A 89 -18.22 -5.23 -13.01
C HIS A 89 -19.62 -5.84 -13.28
N PRO A 90 -20.35 -6.32 -12.26
CA PRO A 90 -21.61 -7.05 -12.47
C PRO A 90 -22.74 -6.22 -13.10
N SER A 91 -22.73 -4.90 -12.92
CA SER A 91 -23.77 -4.00 -13.42
C SER A 91 -23.31 -3.08 -14.57
N TYR A 92 -22.02 -3.09 -14.91
CA TYR A 92 -21.46 -2.19 -15.93
C TYR A 92 -20.68 -3.04 -16.93
N GLU A 93 -21.35 -3.42 -18.02
CA GLU A 93 -20.85 -4.41 -18.98
C GLU A 93 -19.49 -4.06 -19.58
N SER A 94 -19.22 -2.77 -19.81
CA SER A 94 -17.96 -2.30 -20.39
C SER A 94 -16.87 -1.96 -19.36
N LEU A 95 -17.09 -2.20 -18.06
CA LEU A 95 -16.12 -1.89 -17.01
C LEU A 95 -15.37 -3.14 -16.56
N ILE A 96 -14.06 -3.14 -16.76
CA ILE A 96 -13.14 -4.10 -16.16
C ILE A 96 -12.45 -3.44 -14.96
N LEU A 97 -12.45 -4.13 -13.82
CA LEU A 97 -11.68 -3.76 -12.64
C LEU A 97 -10.35 -4.48 -12.67
N ALA A 98 -9.27 -3.75 -12.38
CA ALA A 98 -7.93 -4.27 -12.17
C ALA A 98 -7.31 -3.52 -10.98
N ALA A 99 -7.63 -3.98 -9.77
CA ALA A 99 -7.27 -3.32 -8.51
C ALA A 99 -6.99 -4.35 -7.41
N GLY A 100 -6.86 -3.89 -6.17
CA GLY A 100 -6.67 -4.76 -5.01
C GLY A 100 -5.30 -5.44 -5.02
N ASP A 101 -4.25 -4.66 -5.29
CA ASP A 101 -2.87 -5.16 -5.41
C ASP A 101 -2.32 -5.74 -4.10
N SER A 102 -2.93 -5.35 -2.97
CA SER A 102 -2.65 -5.88 -1.64
C SER A 102 -1.19 -5.83 -1.19
N GLY A 103 -0.46 -4.83 -1.69
CA GLY A 103 0.94 -4.60 -1.37
C GLY A 103 1.90 -5.57 -2.06
N HIS A 104 1.44 -6.34 -3.05
CA HIS A 104 2.28 -7.31 -3.78
C HIS A 104 2.20 -7.18 -5.30
N GLY A 105 1.42 -6.24 -5.84
CA GLY A 105 1.22 -6.11 -7.28
C GLY A 105 2.47 -5.78 -8.11
N PHE A 106 3.48 -5.11 -7.53
CA PHE A 106 4.64 -4.64 -8.29
C PHE A 106 5.47 -5.78 -8.91
N MET A 107 5.59 -6.93 -8.24
CA MET A 107 6.35 -8.07 -8.77
C MET A 107 5.71 -8.67 -10.04
N HIS A 108 4.44 -8.36 -10.30
CA HIS A 108 3.68 -8.87 -11.43
C HIS A 108 3.63 -7.91 -12.62
N VAL A 109 4.29 -6.75 -12.55
CA VAL A 109 4.28 -5.73 -13.63
C VAL A 109 4.53 -6.32 -15.03
N PRO A 110 5.47 -7.26 -15.24
CA PRO A 110 5.72 -7.81 -16.57
C PRO A 110 4.57 -8.65 -17.15
N SER A 111 3.72 -9.25 -16.29
CA SER A 111 2.75 -10.27 -16.71
C SER A 111 1.29 -9.91 -16.43
N ILE A 112 1.02 -9.05 -15.45
CA ILE A 112 -0.34 -8.80 -14.94
C ILE A 112 -1.27 -8.25 -16.02
N GLY A 113 -0.73 -7.50 -16.98
CA GLY A 113 -1.49 -6.98 -18.13
C GLY A 113 -2.13 -8.09 -18.96
N GLY A 114 -1.44 -9.23 -19.17
CA GLY A 114 -1.99 -10.37 -19.89
C GLY A 114 -3.24 -10.94 -19.21
N PHE A 115 -3.20 -11.10 -17.87
CA PHE A 115 -4.35 -11.57 -17.11
C PHE A 115 -5.54 -10.59 -17.13
N ILE A 116 -5.27 -9.28 -17.18
CA ILE A 116 -6.31 -8.26 -17.29
C ILE A 116 -6.98 -8.34 -18.67
N VAL A 117 -6.19 -8.54 -19.73
CA VAL A 117 -6.72 -8.77 -21.09
C VAL A 117 -7.52 -10.08 -21.16
N ASP A 118 -7.00 -11.18 -20.63
CA ASP A 118 -7.72 -12.45 -20.57
C ASP A 118 -9.06 -12.32 -19.82
N CYS A 119 -9.10 -11.49 -18.78
CA CYS A 119 -10.35 -11.18 -18.06
C CYS A 119 -11.34 -10.41 -18.95
N MET A 120 -10.84 -9.42 -19.71
CA MET A 120 -11.63 -8.62 -20.63
C MET A 120 -12.20 -9.45 -21.79
N GLU A 121 -11.41 -10.40 -22.31
CA GLU A 121 -11.78 -11.27 -23.43
C GLU A 121 -12.57 -12.52 -23.00
N GLY A 122 -12.76 -12.72 -21.69
CA GLY A 122 -13.49 -13.88 -21.15
C GLY A 122 -12.70 -15.20 -21.21
N THR A 123 -11.38 -15.15 -21.41
CA THR A 123 -10.47 -16.30 -21.56
C THR A 123 -9.67 -16.61 -20.30
N LEU A 124 -9.79 -15.79 -19.25
CA LEU A 124 -9.07 -15.97 -17.98
C LEU A 124 -9.30 -17.36 -17.35
N ASP A 125 -8.19 -18.02 -16.98
CA ASP A 125 -8.24 -19.34 -16.35
C ASP A 125 -9.21 -19.39 -15.16
N LYS A 126 -9.95 -20.50 -15.05
CA LYS A 126 -11.03 -20.69 -14.07
C LYS A 126 -10.56 -20.48 -12.63
N LYS A 127 -9.31 -20.84 -12.30
CA LYS A 127 -8.73 -20.66 -10.96
C LYS A 127 -8.62 -19.18 -10.62
N PHE A 128 -8.06 -18.39 -11.53
CA PHE A 128 -7.87 -16.95 -11.34
C PHE A 128 -9.20 -16.22 -11.35
N ARG A 129 -10.08 -16.51 -12.33
CA ARG A 129 -11.43 -15.96 -12.38
C ARG A 129 -12.21 -16.20 -11.10
N ARG A 130 -12.12 -17.39 -10.49
CA ARG A 130 -12.76 -17.68 -9.20
C ARG A 130 -12.16 -16.87 -8.05
N SER A 131 -10.83 -16.74 -8.01
CA SER A 131 -10.10 -16.07 -6.92
C SER A 131 -10.20 -14.54 -6.98
N TRP A 132 -10.24 -13.96 -8.18
CA TRP A 132 -10.13 -12.52 -8.41
C TRP A 132 -11.47 -11.85 -8.74
N ARG A 133 -12.56 -12.62 -8.76
CA ARG A 133 -13.93 -12.14 -9.03
C ARG A 133 -14.35 -10.97 -8.14
N TRP A 134 -15.37 -10.27 -8.61
CA TRP A 134 -16.21 -9.41 -7.79
C TRP A 134 -16.81 -10.19 -6.61
N ARG A 135 -16.59 -9.71 -5.38
CA ARG A 135 -16.86 -10.47 -4.14
C ARG A 135 -17.28 -9.60 -2.93
N PRO A 136 -18.32 -8.76 -3.07
CA PRO A 136 -18.75 -7.82 -2.03
C PRO A 136 -19.15 -8.52 -0.72
N GLU A 137 -19.60 -9.78 -0.80
CA GLU A 137 -19.93 -10.62 0.36
C GLU A 137 -18.75 -10.79 1.33
N THR A 138 -17.50 -10.69 0.84
CA THR A 138 -16.29 -10.82 1.65
C THR A 138 -15.85 -9.52 2.31
N ALA A 139 -16.40 -8.37 1.88
CA ALA A 139 -16.00 -7.05 2.34
C ALA A 139 -17.02 -6.39 3.29
N GLN A 140 -18.06 -7.13 3.70
CA GLN A 140 -19.03 -6.64 4.68
C GLN A 140 -18.32 -6.40 6.02
N GLY A 141 -18.25 -5.13 6.45
CA GLY A 141 -17.53 -4.75 7.67
C GLY A 141 -16.01 -4.66 7.52
N PHE A 142 -15.47 -4.77 6.30
CA PHE A 142 -14.04 -4.57 6.02
C PHE A 142 -13.81 -3.10 5.64
N TRP A 143 -13.09 -2.36 6.48
CA TRP A 143 -12.84 -0.92 6.27
C TRP A 143 -11.39 -0.50 6.55
N GLY A 144 -10.48 -1.48 6.72
CA GLY A 144 -9.04 -1.25 6.84
C GLY A 144 -8.51 -1.27 8.27
N ASP A 145 -9.28 -1.75 9.25
CA ASP A 145 -8.84 -1.96 10.63
C ASP A 145 -8.17 -3.34 10.86
N GLN A 146 -8.18 -4.22 9.87
CA GLN A 146 -7.55 -5.54 9.93
C GLN A 146 -6.07 -5.49 9.51
N THR A 147 -5.21 -6.21 10.23
CA THR A 147 -3.76 -6.29 9.93
C THR A 147 -3.40 -7.20 8.76
N LEU A 148 -4.32 -8.10 8.37
CA LEU A 148 -4.19 -9.01 7.21
C LEU A 148 -2.88 -9.82 7.18
N GLY A 149 -2.44 -10.28 8.35
CA GLY A 149 -1.25 -11.11 8.52
C GLY A 149 0.07 -10.36 8.35
N ARG A 150 0.05 -9.03 8.43
CA ARG A 150 1.24 -8.17 8.55
C ARG A 150 1.55 -7.90 10.03
N PHE A 151 2.82 -7.62 10.33
CA PHE A 151 3.34 -7.48 11.70
C PHE A 151 4.24 -6.25 11.81
N GLY A 152 4.58 -5.85 13.04
CA GLY A 152 5.41 -4.66 13.32
C GLY A 152 4.58 -3.50 13.86
N ALA A 153 5.26 -2.48 14.40
CA ALA A 153 4.65 -1.27 14.97
C ALA A 153 3.47 -1.54 15.94
N GLY A 154 3.64 -2.49 16.86
CA GLY A 154 2.60 -2.87 17.83
C GLY A 154 1.51 -3.80 17.27
N ASN A 155 1.66 -4.31 16.04
CA ASN A 155 0.76 -5.25 15.38
C ASN A 155 -0.68 -4.74 15.25
N GLN A 156 -0.83 -3.46 14.90
CA GLN A 156 -2.11 -2.82 14.67
C GLN A 156 -2.06 -1.93 13.42
N MET A 157 -3.24 -1.65 12.85
CA MET A 157 -3.38 -0.62 11.82
C MET A 157 -3.17 0.75 12.45
N LEU A 158 -2.43 1.62 11.75
CA LEU A 158 -2.07 2.95 12.23
C LEU A 158 -2.91 4.01 11.55
N ASP A 159 -3.29 5.07 12.25
CA ASP A 159 -3.96 6.22 11.64
C ASP A 159 -2.92 7.26 11.23
N LEU A 160 -2.96 7.68 9.96
CA LEU A 160 -2.10 8.74 9.47
C LEU A 160 -2.36 10.07 10.19
N LYS A 161 -3.58 10.31 10.68
CA LYS A 161 -3.95 11.53 11.42
C LYS A 161 -3.25 11.65 12.77
N GLU A 162 -2.95 10.54 13.43
CA GLU A 162 -2.13 10.56 14.66
C GLU A 162 -0.72 11.12 14.39
N THR A 163 -0.25 11.05 13.14
CA THR A 163 1.03 11.66 12.74
C THR A 163 0.98 13.19 12.74
N GLU A 164 -0.20 13.81 12.73
CA GLU A 164 -0.31 15.29 12.85
C GLU A 164 0.15 15.78 14.23
N THR A 165 -0.01 14.97 15.28
CA THR A 165 0.46 15.30 16.63
C THR A 165 1.87 14.78 16.89
N ILE A 166 2.19 13.57 16.40
CA ILE A 166 3.51 12.95 16.58
C ILE A 166 4.58 13.64 15.72
N GLY A 167 4.19 14.16 14.57
CA GLY A 167 5.04 14.89 13.65
C GLY A 167 5.61 14.04 12.50
N TRP A 168 6.03 14.77 11.47
CA TRP A 168 6.59 14.23 10.23
C TRP A 168 8.09 14.50 10.18
N THR A 169 8.83 13.63 9.52
CA THR A 169 10.23 13.88 9.23
C THR A 169 10.41 15.15 8.41
N ASN A 170 11.43 15.95 8.71
CA ASN A 170 11.76 17.15 7.97
C ASN A 170 13.13 16.99 7.27
N PHE A 171 13.12 16.51 6.03
CA PHE A 171 14.31 16.40 5.19
C PHE A 171 14.20 17.39 4.03
N PRO A 172 15.31 17.94 3.52
CA PRO A 172 15.29 18.85 2.38
C PRO A 172 14.59 18.19 1.18
N PRO A 173 13.85 18.97 0.36
CA PRO A 173 13.23 18.46 -0.85
C PRO A 173 14.27 17.79 -1.74
N ARG A 174 13.90 16.66 -2.36
CA ARG A 174 14.77 15.99 -3.33
C ARG A 174 14.98 16.92 -4.53
N GLU A 175 16.21 17.30 -4.81
CA GLU A 175 16.52 17.99 -6.07
C GLU A 175 16.22 17.04 -7.23
N GLU A 176 15.36 17.49 -8.15
CA GLU A 176 15.14 16.81 -9.43
C GLU A 176 16.46 16.87 -10.22
N LYS A 177 16.96 15.71 -10.65
CA LYS A 177 18.07 15.69 -11.61
C LYS A 177 17.50 16.20 -12.94
N ALA A 178 18.13 17.21 -13.51
CA ALA A 178 17.85 17.72 -14.86
C ALA A 178 18.08 16.64 -15.93
#